data_AF-A0A1F3AF03-F1
#
_entry.id   AF-A0A1F3AF03-F1
#
_cell.length_a   1.000
_cell.length_b   1.000
_cell.length_c   1.000
_cell.angle_alpha   90.00
_cell.angle_beta   90.00
_cell.angle_gamma   90.00
#
_symmetry.space_group_name_H-M   'P 1'
#
loop_
_entity.id
_entity.type
_entity.pdbx_description
1 polymer ?
#
loop_
_entity_poly.entity_id
_entity_poly.type
_entity_poly.pdbx_seq_one_letter_code
_entity_poly.pdbx_strand_id
1 'polypeptide(L)'
;MSISLVGSKTNPSKFDCFNDLAADEPYFVIRADDPLSDSLIELHAYIGAGQAGAAHNKLAEIMALTSSRPPRPSDSPKYRETFAISQSMEAWRSAKMKKTG
;
A
#
# COMPACT_ATOMS: atom_id res chain seq x y z
N MET A 1 12.28 -23.31 -10.84
CA MET A 1 11.24 -22.38 -11.31
C MET A 1 11.89 -21.03 -11.56
N SER A 2 11.68 -20.39 -12.71
CA SER A 2 12.10 -19.00 -12.94
C SER A 2 11.05 -18.06 -12.36
N ILE A 3 11.45 -17.13 -11.49
CA ILE A 3 10.56 -16.13 -10.91
C ILE A 3 10.43 -14.99 -11.94
N SER A 4 9.21 -14.74 -12.42
CA SER A 4 8.93 -13.57 -13.25
C SER A 4 8.90 -12.32 -12.38
N LEU A 5 9.88 -11.44 -12.56
CA LEU A 5 9.97 -10.17 -11.81
C LEU A 5 9.04 -9.13 -12.43
N VAL A 6 7.76 -9.07 -12.01
CA VAL A 6 6.80 -8.06 -12.47
C VAL A 6 6.78 -6.88 -11.52
N GLY A 7 6.80 -5.65 -12.03
CA GLY A 7 6.70 -4.44 -11.21
C GLY A 7 7.91 -4.25 -10.28
N SER A 8 9.10 -4.57 -10.78
CA SER A 8 10.36 -4.50 -10.02
C SER A 8 11.23 -3.34 -10.52
N LYS A 9 12.26 -2.98 -9.76
CA LYS A 9 13.19 -1.91 -10.15
C LYS A 9 13.82 -2.11 -11.54
N THR A 10 14.07 -3.35 -11.95
CA THR A 10 14.67 -3.70 -13.26
C THR A 10 13.65 -4.09 -14.32
N ASN A 11 12.37 -4.20 -13.95
CA ASN A 11 11.24 -4.44 -14.85
C ASN A 11 10.01 -3.68 -14.31
N PRO A 12 10.01 -2.34 -14.43
CA PRO A 12 8.97 -1.51 -13.86
C PRO A 12 7.61 -1.85 -14.47
N SER A 13 6.55 -1.66 -13.69
CA SER A 13 5.19 -1.81 -14.20
C SER A 13 4.90 -0.71 -15.23
N LYS A 14 4.07 -1.00 -16.23
CA LYS A 14 3.51 0.06 -17.10
C LYS A 14 2.61 1.05 -16.34
N PHE A 15 2.24 0.72 -15.11
CA PHE A 15 1.46 1.55 -14.18
C PHE A 15 2.31 2.05 -13.01
N ASP A 16 3.64 1.93 -13.08
CA ASP A 16 4.53 2.47 -12.06
C ASP A 16 4.46 4.01 -12.10
N CYS A 17 3.97 4.61 -11.03
CA CYS A 17 3.78 6.06 -10.93
C CYS A 17 5.03 6.79 -10.45
N PHE A 18 6.12 6.11 -10.11
CA PHE A 18 7.26 6.75 -9.43
C PHE A 18 7.83 7.94 -10.21
N ASN A 19 7.88 7.86 -11.54
CA ASN A 19 8.35 8.96 -12.39
C ASN A 19 7.31 10.07 -12.59
N ASP A 20 6.03 9.80 -12.32
CA ASP A 20 4.91 10.73 -12.50
C ASP A 20 4.57 11.50 -11.21
N LEU A 21 5.12 11.09 -10.05
CA LEU A 21 4.89 11.75 -8.77
C LEU A 21 5.35 13.20 -8.81
N ALA A 22 4.53 14.12 -8.27
CA ALA A 22 4.98 15.49 -8.04
C ALA A 22 6.11 15.51 -6.99
N ALA A 23 6.97 16.52 -7.06
CA ALA A 23 8.11 16.65 -6.14
C ALA A 23 7.72 16.72 -4.65
N ASP A 24 6.49 17.16 -4.36
CA ASP A 24 5.92 17.27 -3.01
C ASP A 24 4.86 16.20 -2.71
N GLU A 25 4.63 15.25 -3.61
CA GLU A 25 3.62 14.21 -3.43
C GLU A 25 4.12 13.12 -2.47
N PRO A 26 3.47 12.95 -1.29
CA PRO A 26 3.85 11.89 -0.36
C PRO A 26 3.49 10.52 -0.95
N TYR A 27 4.44 9.58 -0.92
CA TYR A 27 4.24 8.21 -1.36
C TYR A 27 4.68 7.21 -0.29
N PHE A 28 4.19 5.98 -0.38
CA PHE A 28 4.56 4.89 0.51
C PHE A 28 4.81 3.63 -0.32
N VAL A 29 5.88 2.91 -0.03
CA VAL A 29 6.25 1.67 -0.74
C VAL A 29 6.07 0.48 0.20
N ILE A 30 5.27 -0.48 -0.24
CA ILE A 30 5.19 -1.80 0.36
C ILE A 30 6.20 -2.69 -0.37
N ARG A 31 7.23 -3.15 0.35
CA ARG A 31 8.28 -4.00 -0.22
C ARG A 31 7.84 -5.46 -0.22
N ALA A 32 8.29 -6.22 -1.23
CA ALA A 32 8.01 -7.66 -1.35
C ALA A 32 8.58 -8.52 -0.19
N ASP A 33 9.52 -7.97 0.61
CA ASP A 33 10.01 -8.63 1.82
C ASP A 33 9.09 -8.45 3.03
N ASP A 34 8.04 -7.64 2.92
CA ASP A 34 6.98 -7.56 3.91
C ASP A 34 6.04 -8.77 3.74
N PRO A 35 5.83 -9.61 4.78
CA PRO A 35 5.00 -10.81 4.69
C PRO A 35 3.54 -10.55 4.33
N LEU A 36 3.06 -9.31 4.45
CA LEU A 36 1.69 -8.94 4.08
C LEU A 36 1.60 -8.28 2.70
N SER A 37 2.74 -8.11 2.00
CA SER A 37 2.81 -7.24 0.81
C SER A 37 1.88 -7.65 -0.32
N ASP A 38 1.90 -8.92 -0.70
CA ASP A 38 1.03 -9.49 -1.73
C ASP A 38 -0.46 -9.38 -1.34
N SER A 39 -0.79 -9.76 -0.12
CA SER A 39 -2.17 -9.72 0.39
C SER A 39 -2.74 -8.30 0.48
N LEU A 40 -1.92 -7.31 0.85
CA LEU A 40 -2.32 -5.91 0.87
C LEU A 40 -2.55 -5.34 -0.54
N ILE A 41 -1.72 -5.76 -1.51
CA ILE A 41 -1.89 -5.37 -2.93
C ILE A 41 -3.18 -5.98 -3.50
N GLU A 42 -3.48 -7.24 -3.20
CA GLU A 42 -4.74 -7.88 -3.61
C GLU A 42 -5.97 -7.20 -3.00
N LEU A 43 -5.91 -6.89 -1.69
CA LEU A 43 -6.99 -6.17 -1.00
C LEU A 43 -7.25 -4.80 -1.65
N HIS A 44 -6.18 -4.06 -1.97
CA HIS A 44 -6.29 -2.78 -2.67
C HIS A 44 -7.00 -2.95 -4.03
N ALA A 45 -6.63 -3.98 -4.80
CA ALA A 45 -7.23 -4.25 -6.11
C ALA A 45 -8.73 -4.59 -5.98
N TYR A 46 -9.13 -5.40 -5.00
CA TYR A 46 -10.54 -5.74 -4.78
C TYR A 46 -11.39 -4.53 -4.38
N ILE A 47 -10.85 -3.64 -3.55
CA ILE A 47 -11.53 -2.38 -3.18
C ILE A 47 -11.71 -1.50 -4.41
N GLY A 48 -10.65 -1.28 -5.19
CA GLY A 48 -10.69 -0.46 -6.41
C GLY A 48 -11.65 -1.00 -7.48
N ALA A 49 -11.80 -2.32 -7.55
CA ALA A 49 -12.73 -3.00 -8.45
C ALA A 49 -14.19 -3.06 -7.94
N GLY A 50 -14.48 -2.54 -6.75
CA GLY A 50 -15.83 -2.60 -6.15
C GLY A 50 -16.25 -4.00 -5.69
N GLN A 51 -15.32 -4.95 -5.57
CA GLN A 51 -15.59 -6.34 -5.20
C GLN A 51 -15.61 -6.52 -3.68
N ALA A 52 -16.61 -5.93 -3.01
CA ALA A 52 -16.69 -5.86 -1.56
C ALA A 52 -16.61 -7.24 -0.85
N GLY A 53 -17.24 -8.28 -1.40
CA GLY A 53 -17.17 -9.63 -0.83
C GLY A 53 -15.75 -10.23 -0.89
N ALA A 54 -15.05 -10.07 -2.02
CA ALA A 54 -13.67 -10.52 -2.16
C ALA A 54 -12.72 -9.74 -1.25
N ALA A 55 -12.91 -8.42 -1.16
CA ALA A 55 -12.16 -7.56 -0.24
C ALA A 55 -12.36 -7.99 1.22
N HIS A 56 -13.60 -8.28 1.63
CA HIS A 56 -13.90 -8.77 2.98
C HIS A 56 -13.18 -10.08 3.29
N ASN A 57 -13.25 -11.05 2.38
CA ASN A 57 -12.58 -12.34 2.54
C ASN A 57 -11.06 -12.20 2.65
N LYS A 58 -10.46 -11.35 1.80
CA LYS A 58 -9.01 -11.07 1.85
C LYS A 58 -8.60 -10.39 3.15
N LEU A 59 -9.40 -9.46 3.66
CA LEU A 59 -9.16 -8.86 4.96
C LEU A 59 -9.23 -9.90 6.09
N ALA A 60 -10.21 -10.78 6.07
CA ALA A 60 -10.33 -11.86 7.06
C ALA A 60 -9.10 -12.79 7.05
N GLU A 61 -8.58 -13.12 5.86
CA GLU A 61 -7.35 -13.89 5.69
C GLU A 61 -6.13 -13.19 6.31
N ILE A 62 -5.95 -11.89 6.05
CA ILE A 62 -4.88 -11.07 6.65
C ILE A 62 -4.99 -11.08 8.18
N MET A 63 -6.20 -10.91 8.72
CA MET A 63 -6.42 -10.94 10.17
C MET A 63 -6.11 -12.32 10.76
N ALA A 64 -6.45 -13.40 10.07
CA ALA A 64 -6.11 -14.75 10.49
C ALA A 64 -4.59 -14.97 10.51
N LEU A 65 -3.87 -14.54 9.47
CA LEU A 65 -2.40 -14.65 9.37
C LEU A 65 -1.68 -13.91 10.50
N THR A 66 -2.22 -12.78 10.93
CA THR A 66 -1.59 -11.90 11.94
C THR A 66 -2.06 -12.16 13.37
N SER A 67 -3.07 -13.02 13.56
CA SER A 67 -3.72 -13.29 14.84
C SER A 67 -2.81 -13.92 15.91
N SER A 68 -1.86 -14.77 15.50
CA SER A 68 -0.97 -15.50 16.40
C SER A 68 0.28 -14.70 16.77
N ARG A 69 0.83 -13.95 15.81
CA ARG A 69 1.96 -13.04 16.01
C ARG A 69 1.85 -11.89 15.03
N PRO A 70 1.74 -10.63 15.49
CA PRO A 70 1.78 -9.50 14.59
C PRO A 70 3.15 -9.47 13.90
N PRO A 71 3.21 -9.14 12.60
CA PRO A 71 4.45 -9.18 11.83
C PRO A 71 5.50 -8.20 12.36
N ARG A 72 5.09 -7.18 13.15
CA ARG A 72 5.98 -6.28 13.88
C ARG A 72 5.38 -5.88 15.23
N PRO A 73 6.21 -5.50 16.22
CA PRO A 73 5.76 -4.90 17.47
C PRO A 73 4.96 -3.61 17.24
N SER A 74 3.94 -3.38 18.05
CA SER A 74 3.05 -2.20 17.94
C SER A 74 3.75 -0.86 18.19
N ASP A 75 4.87 -0.87 18.90
CA ASP A 75 5.69 0.29 19.21
C ASP A 75 6.80 0.56 18.17
N SER A 76 6.83 -0.21 17.07
CA SER A 76 7.82 -0.03 16.01
C SER A 76 7.77 1.40 15.46
N PRO A 77 8.92 2.12 15.40
CA PRO A 77 9.00 3.46 14.80
C PRO A 77 8.46 3.51 13.36
N LYS A 78 8.53 2.38 12.65
CA LYS A 78 7.99 2.23 11.30
C LYS A 78 6.49 2.52 11.24
N TYR A 79 5.70 2.11 12.25
CA TYR A 79 4.26 2.40 12.25
C TYR A 79 3.97 3.88 12.46
N ARG A 80 4.73 4.56 13.32
CA ARG A 80 4.59 6.01 13.51
C ARG A 80 4.83 6.77 12.22
N GLU A 81 5.87 6.38 11.48
CA GLU A 81 6.18 6.96 10.18
C GLU A 81 5.10 6.64 9.13
N THR A 82 4.61 5.39 9.07
CA THR A 82 3.51 5.02 8.16
C THR A 82 2.24 5.84 8.45
N PHE A 83 1.88 6.05 9.72
CA PHE A 83 0.74 6.90 10.08
C PHE A 83 0.98 8.38 9.75
N ALA A 84 2.19 8.89 9.90
CA ALA A 84 2.54 10.25 9.51
C ALA A 84 2.45 10.44 7.99
N ILE A 85 2.95 9.48 7.20
CA ILE A 85 2.83 9.50 5.73
C ILE A 85 1.36 9.45 5.31
N SER A 86 0.55 8.58 5.92
CA SER A 86 -0.89 8.50 5.65
C SER A 86 -1.60 9.83 5.88
N GLN A 87 -1.30 10.52 6.98
CA GLN A 87 -1.86 11.85 7.27
C GLN A 87 -1.37 12.90 6.26
N SER A 88 -0.09 12.87 5.88
CA SER A 88 0.45 13.77 4.84
C SER A 88 -0.22 13.56 3.48
N MET A 89 -0.51 12.32 3.10
CA MET A 89 -1.24 11.99 1.86
C MET A 89 -2.65 12.58 1.85
N GLU A 90 -3.37 12.48 2.96
CA GLU A 90 -4.69 13.10 3.10
C GLU A 90 -4.60 14.63 2.97
N ALA A 91 -3.70 15.25 3.73
CA ALA A 91 -3.51 16.69 3.73
C ALA A 91 -3.13 17.23 2.33
N TRP A 92 -2.22 16.56 1.63
CA TRP A 92 -1.79 16.95 0.29
C TRP A 92 -2.96 16.90 -0.71
N ARG A 93 -3.78 15.83 -0.68
CA ARG A 93 -4.98 15.74 -1.54
C ARG A 93 -5.97 16.86 -1.25
N SER A 94 -6.26 17.12 0.03
CA SER A 94 -7.17 18.20 0.43
C SER A 94 -6.66 19.57 0.01
N ALA A 95 -5.36 19.82 0.10
CA ALA A 95 -4.75 21.09 -0.33
C ALA A 95 -4.84 21.29 -1.85
N LYS A 96 -4.68 20.22 -2.65
CA LYS A 96 -4.89 20.30 -4.10
C LYS A 96 -6.33 20.60 -4.48
N MET A 97 -7.31 19.93 -3.85
CA MET A 97 -8.73 20.17 -4.13
C MET A 97 -9.16 21.63 -3.87
N LYS A 98 -8.61 22.25 -2.82
CA LYS A 98 -8.87 23.68 -2.50
C LYS A 98 -8.27 24.67 -3.50
N LYS A 99 -7.23 24.29 -4.25
CA LYS A 99 -6.60 25.15 -5.27
C LYS A 99 -7.33 25.11 -6.61
N THR A 100 -8.18 24.10 -6.83
CA THR A 100 -8.89 23.85 -8.09
C THR A 100 -10.36 24.26 -8.08
N GLY A 101 -10.88 24.78 -6.95
CA GLY A 101 -12.22 25.36 -6.81
C GLY A 101 -12.14 26.85 -6.56
#